data_AF-A0A5S3XVV1-F1
#
_entry.id   AF-A0A5S3XVV1-F1
#
_cell.length_a   1.000
_cell.length_b   1.000
_cell.length_c   1.000
_cell.angle_alpha   90.00
_cell.angle_beta   90.00
_cell.angle_gamma   90.00
#
_symmetry.space_group_name_H-M   'P 1'
#
loop_
_entity.id
_entity.type
_entity.pdbx_description
1 polymer ?
#
loop_
_entity_poly.entity_id
_entity_poly.type
_entity_poly.pdbx_seq_one_letter_code
_entity_poly.pdbx_strand_id
1 'polypeptide(L)'
;LLREELNPTREAIWSRVHFDTVWNKWVISILVPLYDSDEYLGFTGTDVELKTLLSHLPAPDSRQGFLIFDQQGHIISAPNLRFKRSENSVTSGKAISIPALNNV
;
A
#
# COMPACT_ATOMS: atom_id res chain seq x y z
N LEU A 1 -12.33 -5.29 3.62
CA LEU A 1 -11.46 -4.67 4.64
C LEU A 1 -12.28 -4.00 5.75
N LEU A 2 -13.42 -3.35 5.43
CA LEU A 2 -14.24 -2.62 6.41
C LEU A 2 -15.31 -3.49 7.11
N ARG A 3 -14.96 -4.69 7.56
CA ARG A 3 -15.88 -5.55 8.32
C ARG A 3 -15.20 -6.04 9.59
N GLU A 4 -15.93 -6.06 10.69
CA GLU A 4 -15.43 -6.45 12.01
C GLU A 4 -14.79 -7.84 12.00
N GLU A 5 -15.39 -8.80 11.31
CA GLU A 5 -14.92 -10.20 11.32
C GLU A 5 -13.51 -10.36 10.70
N LEU A 6 -13.04 -9.34 9.97
CA LEU A 6 -11.71 -9.30 9.37
C LEU A 6 -10.65 -8.63 10.25
N ASN A 7 -11.05 -8.05 11.40
CA ASN A 7 -10.15 -7.36 12.34
C ASN A 7 -10.54 -7.62 13.82
N PRO A 8 -10.48 -8.88 14.29
CA PRO A 8 -10.89 -9.23 15.66
C PRO A 8 -10.01 -8.60 16.75
N THR A 9 -8.81 -8.13 16.41
CA THR A 9 -7.92 -7.45 17.37
C THR A 9 -8.40 -6.04 17.72
N ARG A 10 -9.33 -5.48 16.94
CA ARG A 10 -9.81 -4.08 17.05
C ARG A 10 -8.69 -3.04 16.89
N GLU A 11 -7.56 -3.43 16.33
CA GLU A 11 -6.40 -2.54 16.14
C GLU A 11 -6.50 -1.72 14.86
N ALA A 12 -5.70 -0.66 14.77
CA ALA A 12 -5.54 0.07 13.52
C ALA A 12 -4.83 -0.80 12.47
N ILE A 13 -5.37 -0.83 11.26
CA ILE A 13 -4.82 -1.60 10.14
C ILE A 13 -4.49 -0.71 8.95
N TRP A 14 -3.45 -1.06 8.20
CA TRP A 14 -3.12 -0.43 6.94
C TRP A 14 -3.88 -1.11 5.79
N SER A 15 -4.44 -0.32 4.88
CA SER A 15 -5.01 -0.84 3.64
C SER A 15 -3.91 -1.30 2.68
N ARG A 16 -4.31 -1.95 1.58
CA ARG A 16 -3.44 -2.03 0.40
C ARG A 16 -3.34 -0.65 -0.25
N VAL A 17 -2.25 -0.45 -1.00
CA VAL A 17 -2.14 0.70 -1.91
C VAL A 17 -3.28 0.66 -2.94
N HIS A 18 -3.95 1.78 -3.12
CA HIS A 18 -5.02 1.92 -4.10
C HIS A 18 -5.05 3.34 -4.67
N PHE A 19 -5.77 3.51 -5.76
CA PHE A 19 -5.93 4.81 -6.39
C PHE A 19 -7.20 5.47 -5.86
N ASP A 20 -7.04 6.61 -5.22
CA ASP A 20 -8.16 7.46 -4.84
C ASP A 20 -8.59 8.31 -6.03
N THR A 21 -9.84 8.17 -6.46
CA THR A 21 -10.38 8.85 -7.65
C THR A 21 -10.83 10.29 -7.38
N VAL A 22 -11.03 10.67 -6.12
CA VAL A 22 -11.41 12.04 -5.73
C VAL A 22 -10.17 12.93 -5.68
N TRP A 23 -9.09 12.43 -5.07
CA TRP A 23 -7.80 13.10 -4.94
C TRP A 23 -6.90 12.86 -6.15
N ASN A 24 -7.23 11.88 -7.00
CA ASN A 24 -6.47 11.49 -8.19
C ASN A 24 -5.01 11.12 -7.85
N LYS A 25 -4.83 10.34 -6.77
CA LYS A 25 -3.54 9.97 -6.18
C LYS A 25 -3.51 8.51 -5.77
N TRP A 26 -2.30 7.93 -5.77
CA TRP A 26 -2.07 6.65 -5.09
C TRP A 26 -1.94 6.89 -3.60
N VAL A 27 -2.72 6.17 -2.81
CA VAL A 27 -2.81 6.31 -1.36
C VAL A 27 -2.70 4.95 -0.67
N ILE A 28 -2.37 5.02 0.60
CA ILE A 28 -2.55 3.94 1.57
C ILE A 28 -3.33 4.51 2.75
N SER A 29 -4.36 3.81 3.22
CA SER A 29 -5.19 4.28 4.32
C SER A 29 -4.79 3.63 5.63
N ILE A 30 -4.88 4.39 6.71
CA ILE A 30 -4.93 3.85 8.08
C ILE A 30 -6.40 3.75 8.44
N LEU A 31 -6.87 2.54 8.78
CA LEU A 31 -8.25 2.27 9.15
C LEU A 31 -8.32 1.91 10.63
N VAL A 32 -9.18 2.57 11.38
CA VAL A 32 -9.38 2.33 12.82
C VAL A 32 -10.83 1.94 13.05
N PRO A 33 -11.12 0.75 13.62
CA PRO A 33 -12.49 0.35 13.88
C PRO A 33 -13.05 1.18 15.03
N LEU A 34 -14.32 1.55 14.92
CA LEU A 34 -15.06 2.32 15.92
C LEU A 34 -16.01 1.40 16.67
N TYR A 35 -15.99 1.52 17.99
CA TYR A 35 -16.85 0.79 18.90
C TYR A 35 -17.49 1.75 19.90
N ASP A 36 -18.75 1.53 20.22
CA ASP A 36 -19.37 2.04 21.45
C ASP A 36 -19.55 0.85 22.39
N SER A 37 -18.77 0.84 23.47
CA SER A 37 -18.60 -0.34 24.32
C SER A 37 -18.13 -1.56 23.51
N ASP A 38 -19.01 -2.52 23.25
CA ASP A 38 -18.73 -3.72 22.44
C ASP A 38 -19.48 -3.76 21.11
N GLU A 39 -20.27 -2.72 20.80
CA GLU A 39 -20.98 -2.62 19.54
C GLU A 39 -20.09 -2.01 18.46
N TYR A 40 -19.86 -2.75 17.38
CA TYR A 40 -19.13 -2.26 16.22
C TYR A 40 -19.98 -1.25 15.44
N LEU A 41 -19.48 -0.03 15.30
CA LEU A 41 -20.16 1.07 14.61
C LEU A 41 -19.67 1.28 13.18
N GLY A 42 -18.47 0.80 12.85
CA GLY A 42 -17.85 1.01 11.54
C GLY A 42 -16.34 1.21 11.62
N PHE A 43 -15.78 1.88 10.63
CA PHE A 43 -14.38 2.33 10.61
C PHE A 43 -14.31 3.83 10.40
N THR A 44 -13.36 4.46 11.07
CA THR A 44 -12.79 5.72 10.61
C THR A 44 -11.50 5.44 9.85
N GLY A 45 -11.08 6.37 9.01
CA GLY A 45 -9.83 6.23 8.28
C GLY A 45 -9.26 7.54 7.79
N THR A 46 -7.97 7.52 7.51
CA THR A 46 -7.26 8.63 6.87
C THR A 46 -6.39 8.11 5.75
N ASP A 47 -6.43 8.80 4.62
CA ASP A 47 -5.62 8.48 3.45
C ASP A 47 -4.29 9.21 3.50
N VAL A 48 -3.22 8.46 3.28
CA VAL A 48 -1.87 8.99 3.15
C VAL A 48 -1.45 8.85 1.70
N GLU A 49 -1.10 9.98 1.06
CA GLU A 49 -0.51 9.95 -0.27
C GLU A 49 0.78 9.12 -0.25
N LEU A 50 0.85 8.10 -1.11
CA LEU A 50 1.96 7.16 -1.13
C LEU A 50 3.28 7.86 -1.42
N LYS A 51 3.29 8.82 -2.35
CA LYS A 51 4.49 9.61 -2.66
C LYS A 51 5.00 10.36 -1.43
N THR A 52 4.11 10.97 -0.66
CA THR A 52 4.47 11.68 0.58
C THR A 52 5.03 10.71 1.60
N LEU A 53 4.37 9.57 1.84
CA LEU A 53 4.85 8.53 2.74
C LEU A 53 6.27 8.07 2.38
N LEU A 54 6.51 7.77 1.09
CA LEU A 54 7.81 7.31 0.61
C LEU A 54 8.90 8.38 0.71
N SER A 55 8.53 9.66 0.62
CA SER A 55 9.50 10.78 0.74
C SER A 55 10.11 10.93 2.14
N HIS A 56 9.48 10.32 3.16
CA HIS A 56 10.01 10.28 4.52
C HIS A 56 11.02 9.15 4.76
N LEU A 57 11.21 8.26 3.79
CA LEU A 57 12.18 7.18 3.89
C LEU A 57 13.54 7.63 3.37
N PRO A 58 14.65 6.99 3.81
CA PRO A 58 15.95 7.35 3.31
C PRO A 58 16.01 7.18 1.79
N ALA A 59 16.64 8.14 1.12
CA ALA A 59 16.80 8.07 -0.32
C ALA A 59 17.71 6.87 -0.68
N PRO A 60 17.35 6.06 -1.68
CA PRO A 60 18.24 5.05 -2.22
C PRO A 60 19.46 5.72 -2.88
N ASP A 61 20.58 5.00 -2.91
CA ASP A 61 21.76 5.38 -3.67
C ASP A 61 22.38 4.18 -4.42
N SER A 62 23.55 4.38 -5.02
CA SER A 62 24.28 3.34 -5.78
C SER A 62 24.68 2.10 -4.97
N ARG A 63 24.64 2.16 -3.63
CA ARG A 63 25.08 1.13 -2.69
C ARG A 63 23.94 0.57 -1.84
N GLN A 64 22.88 1.34 -1.61
CA GLN A 64 21.75 0.94 -0.78
C GLN A 64 20.40 1.26 -1.44
N GLY A 65 19.44 0.36 -1.23
CA GLY A 65 18.05 0.56 -1.64
C GLY A 65 17.10 -0.07 -0.64
N PHE A 66 15.84 0.32 -0.75
CA PHE A 66 14.78 -0.21 0.10
C PHE A 66 13.78 -0.97 -0.74
N LEU A 67 13.35 -2.11 -0.23
CA LEU A 67 12.18 -2.83 -0.71
C LEU A 67 11.13 -2.72 0.39
N ILE A 68 9.99 -2.13 0.04
CA ILE A 68 8.85 -2.00 0.93
C ILE A 68 7.77 -2.92 0.40
N PHE A 69 7.22 -3.74 1.27
CA PHE A 69 6.17 -4.69 0.94
C PHE A 69 5.16 -4.80 2.09
N ASP A 70 3.93 -5.18 1.75
CA ASP A 70 2.91 -5.46 2.74
C ASP A 70 3.13 -6.84 3.42
N GLN A 71 2.33 -7.16 4.43
CA GLN A 71 2.43 -8.42 5.16
C GLN A 71 2.20 -9.67 4.28
N GLN A 72 1.62 -9.51 3.09
CA GLN A 72 1.40 -10.60 2.12
C GLN A 72 2.54 -10.68 1.08
N GLY A 73 3.55 -9.81 1.18
CA GLY A 73 4.68 -9.77 0.26
C GLY A 73 4.44 -8.97 -1.02
N HIS A 74 3.33 -8.22 -1.13
CA HIS A 74 3.13 -7.35 -2.29
C HIS A 74 4.06 -6.14 -2.22
N ILE A 75 4.76 -5.85 -3.31
CA ILE A 75 5.69 -4.72 -3.39
C ILE A 75 4.91 -3.40 -3.39
N ILE A 76 5.21 -2.55 -2.41
CA ILE A 76 4.71 -1.18 -2.29
C ILE A 76 5.69 -0.20 -2.94
N SER A 77 7.00 -0.40 -2.75
CA SER A 77 8.05 0.44 -3.35
C SER A 77 9.34 -0.34 -3.50
N ALA A 78 10.01 -0.16 -4.64
CA ALA A 78 11.28 -0.81 -4.94
C ALA A 78 12.08 0.03 -5.96
N PRO A 79 12.48 1.27 -5.62
CA PRO A 79 13.07 2.23 -6.57
C PRO A 79 14.32 1.71 -7.30
N ASN A 80 15.11 0.86 -6.63
CA ASN A 80 16.33 0.27 -7.20
C ASN A 80 16.11 -1.08 -7.90
N LEU A 81 14.89 -1.62 -7.88
CA LEU A 81 14.60 -2.89 -8.53
C LEU A 81 14.39 -2.65 -10.02
N ARG A 82 15.40 -2.95 -10.82
CA ARG A 82 15.25 -2.99 -12.27
C ARG A 82 14.29 -4.13 -12.63
N PHE A 83 13.04 -3.79 -12.92
CA PHE A 83 12.09 -4.74 -13.52
C PHE A 83 12.59 -5.12 -14.91
N LYS A 84 13.36 -6.20 -15.00
CA LYS A 84 13.64 -6.83 -16.29
C LYS A 84 12.39 -7.59 -16.69
N ARG A 85 11.53 -6.95 -17.49
CA ARG A 85 10.35 -7.60 -18.07
C ARG A 85 10.83 -8.80 -18.88
N SER A 86 10.54 -10.01 -18.41
CA SER A 86 10.77 -11.21 -19.23
C SER A 86 9.87 -11.10 -20.45
N GLU A 87 10.47 -11.01 -21.65
CA GLU A 87 9.72 -10.98 -22.91
C GLU A 87 9.03 -12.33 -23.22
N ASN A 88 9.29 -13.36 -22.41
CA ASN A 88 8.67 -14.67 -22.55
C ASN A 88 7.99 -15.05 -21.22
N SER A 89 6.67 -14.83 -21.14
CA SER A 89 5.73 -15.78 -20.55
C SER A 89 4.30 -15.28 -20.67
N VAL A 90 3.53 -16.07 -21.41
CA VAL A 90 2.09 -16.00 -21.55
C VAL A 90 1.42 -16.35 -20.20
N THR A 91 0.43 -15.56 -19.83
CA THR A 91 -0.66 -15.78 -18.84
C THR A 91 -0.39 -15.79 -17.32
N SER A 92 -1.22 -14.97 -16.66
CA SER A 92 -1.73 -15.08 -15.28
C SER A 92 -0.85 -14.62 -14.12
N GLY A 93 -0.43 -13.36 -14.20
CA GLY A 93 -0.18 -12.54 -13.02
C GLY A 93 -0.22 -11.10 -13.48
N LYS A 94 -1.35 -10.41 -13.28
CA LYS A 94 -1.42 -8.98 -13.60
C LYS A 94 -0.49 -8.28 -12.61
N ALA A 95 0.77 -8.09 -13.00
CA ALA A 95 1.70 -7.25 -12.27
C ALA A 95 0.98 -5.93 -12.04
N ILE A 96 0.79 -5.57 -10.77
CA ILE A 96 0.16 -4.30 -10.41
C ILE A 96 1.18 -3.24 -10.82
N SER A 97 1.02 -2.73 -12.04
CA SER A 97 1.73 -1.53 -12.47
C SER A 97 1.10 -0.39 -11.68
N ILE A 98 1.81 0.07 -10.64
CA ILE A 98 1.49 1.31 -9.95
C ILE A 98 2.28 2.39 -10.70
N PRO A 99 1.66 3.21 -11.56
CA PRO A 99 2.38 4.18 -12.41
C PRO A 99 3.26 5.16 -11.61
N ALA A 100 2.93 5.38 -10.33
CA ALA A 100 3.72 6.22 -9.42
C ALA A 100 5.09 5.64 -9.05
N LEU A 101 5.36 4.35 -9.28
CA LEU A 101 6.65 3.72 -9.00
C LEU A 101 7.67 3.86 -10.14
N ASN A 102 7.27 4.40 -11.29
CA ASN A 102 8.18 4.53 -12.43
C ASN A 102 9.16 5.71 -12.30
N ASN A 103 8.92 6.64 -11.36
CA ASN A 103 9.65 7.91 -11.22
C ASN A 103 10.07 8.23 -9.77
N VAL A 104 10.21 7.23 -8.90
CA VAL A 104 10.81 7.39 -7.55
C VAL A 104 12.18 6.73 -7.54
#